data_AF-A0A917PMK5-F1
#
_entry.id   AF-A0A917PMK5-F1
#
_cell.length_a   1.000
_cell.length_b   1.000
_cell.length_c   1.000
_cell.angle_alpha   90.00
_cell.angle_beta   90.00
_cell.angle_gamma   90.00
#
_symmetry.space_group_name_H-M   'P 1'
#
loop_
_entity.id
_entity.type
_entity.pdbx_description
1 polymer ?
#
loop_
_entity_poly.entity_id
_entity_poly.type
_entity_poly.pdbx_seq_one_letter_code
_entity_poly.pdbx_strand_id
1 'polypeptide(L)'
;MRSGRLSVLSVFGWTSLALLLVAAFLAALGALNQTFYGSSSFVERYLTAIAEDDIATASTTPGVALDAAELAALGLPENVSTAMFRSDVIETGPEDLRIVRDVANPDGIHSVTASYRLEDAIVETTFEVRPLAPLYGLLNRWEFAVSPIAVVDVTAAHNPLFTVGSLTLDTRATKAGEELAAFTQVTPYLAIAPAVYEFGYTSTLLEAVPVALPVEPATRTAVTVDAMPTATFVERVQSKVDDYLLQCTTQPVLQPAGCPFGIEIDDRVVSEPVWTMVSNPPVTLIAGETAFEMPPTEGVAHISVEVQSLFDGEFSQLEVDQPFLLALTAGIRPDGSIAIQLK
;
A
#
# COMPACT_ATOMS: atom_id res chain seq x y z
N MET A 1 3.24 -69.87 -52.50
CA MET A 1 2.89 -68.43 -52.55
C MET A 1 1.40 -68.28 -52.85
N ARG A 2 0.56 -68.09 -51.83
CA ARG A 2 -0.86 -67.74 -52.03
C ARG A 2 -0.94 -66.21 -52.18
N SER A 3 -1.11 -65.72 -53.40
CA SER A 3 -1.47 -64.34 -53.67
C SER A 3 -2.92 -64.12 -53.26
N GLY A 4 -3.14 -63.83 -51.98
CA GLY A 4 -4.44 -63.38 -51.49
C GLY A 4 -4.78 -62.06 -52.15
N ARG A 5 -5.65 -62.08 -53.16
CA ARG A 5 -6.27 -60.86 -53.70
C ARG A 5 -7.04 -60.22 -52.54
N LEU A 6 -6.51 -59.12 -52.00
CA LEU A 6 -7.25 -58.25 -51.09
C LEU A 6 -8.57 -57.89 -51.78
N SER A 7 -9.68 -58.26 -51.16
CA SER A 7 -11.01 -57.90 -51.65
C SER A 7 -11.09 -56.38 -51.71
N VAL A 8 -11.36 -55.85 -52.91
CA VAL A 8 -11.51 -54.40 -53.16
C VAL A 8 -12.51 -53.77 -52.18
N LEU A 9 -13.58 -54.51 -51.83
CA LEU A 9 -14.57 -54.09 -50.82
C LEU A 9 -13.99 -53.96 -49.41
N SER A 10 -13.05 -54.82 -49.02
CA SER A 10 -12.37 -54.73 -47.73
C SER A 10 -11.44 -53.51 -47.67
N VAL A 11 -10.73 -53.23 -48.77
CA VAL A 11 -9.90 -52.02 -48.88
C VAL A 11 -10.76 -50.76 -48.80
N PHE A 12 -11.92 -50.73 -49.48
CA PHE A 12 -12.88 -49.63 -49.36
C PHE A 12 -13.49 -49.49 -47.96
N GLY A 13 -13.80 -50.61 -47.29
CA GLY A 13 -14.30 -50.59 -45.91
C GLY A 13 -13.30 -50.01 -44.92
N TRP A 14 -12.04 -50.48 -44.96
CA TRP A 14 -10.99 -49.98 -44.07
C TRP A 14 -10.57 -48.55 -44.37
N THR A 15 -10.54 -48.14 -45.64
CA THR A 15 -10.25 -46.73 -46.01
C THR A 15 -11.38 -45.80 -45.60
N SER A 16 -12.64 -46.19 -45.76
CA SER A 16 -13.79 -45.42 -45.26
C SER A 16 -13.77 -45.29 -43.74
N LEU A 17 -13.50 -46.38 -43.02
CA LEU A 17 -13.34 -46.35 -41.56
C LEU A 17 -12.18 -45.44 -41.12
N ALA A 18 -11.03 -45.54 -41.79
CA ALA A 18 -9.89 -44.68 -41.51
C ALA A 18 -10.22 -43.19 -41.75
N LEU A 19 -10.93 -42.88 -42.83
CA LEU A 19 -11.35 -41.51 -43.15
C LEU A 19 -12.34 -40.96 -42.10
N LEU A 20 -13.29 -41.79 -41.65
CA LEU A 20 -14.22 -41.43 -40.57
C LEU A 20 -13.49 -41.16 -39.26
N LEU A 21 -12.50 -42.00 -38.91
CA LEU A 21 -11.69 -41.79 -37.71
C LEU A 21 -10.88 -40.51 -37.78
N VAL A 22 -10.28 -40.19 -38.94
CA VAL A 22 -9.56 -38.94 -39.14
C VAL A 22 -10.50 -37.73 -39.02
N ALA A 23 -11.69 -37.79 -39.62
CA ALA A 23 -12.67 -36.72 -39.51
C ALA A 23 -13.14 -36.52 -38.05
N ALA A 24 -13.41 -37.61 -37.33
CA ALA A 24 -13.77 -37.55 -35.92
C ALA A 24 -12.64 -36.97 -35.05
N PHE A 25 -11.39 -37.33 -35.34
CA PHE A 25 -10.22 -36.79 -34.66
C PHE A 25 -10.04 -35.29 -34.92
N LEU A 26 -10.18 -34.83 -36.18
CA LEU A 26 -10.11 -33.41 -36.52
C LEU A 26 -11.25 -32.60 -35.89
N ALA A 27 -12.46 -33.17 -35.85
CA ALA A 27 -13.60 -32.55 -35.17
C ALA A 27 -13.36 -32.44 -33.66
N ALA A 28 -12.79 -33.48 -33.03
CA ALA A 28 -12.42 -33.46 -31.63
C ALA A 28 -11.33 -32.41 -31.33
N LEU A 29 -10.31 -32.30 -32.19
CA LEU A 29 -9.28 -31.26 -32.09
C LEU A 29 -9.88 -29.85 -32.25
N GLY A 30 -10.78 -29.66 -33.21
CA GLY A 30 -11.48 -28.40 -33.40
C GLY A 30 -12.30 -28.00 -32.18
N ALA A 31 -13.07 -28.94 -31.62
CA ALA A 31 -13.82 -28.72 -30.38
C ALA A 31 -12.90 -28.36 -29.21
N LEU A 32 -11.78 -29.09 -29.04
CA LEU A 32 -10.80 -28.83 -27.99
C LEU A 32 -10.15 -27.44 -28.12
N ASN A 33 -9.85 -27.01 -29.36
CA ASN A 33 -9.34 -25.67 -29.64
C ASN A 33 -10.37 -24.56 -29.45
N GLN A 34 -11.66 -24.86 -29.52
CA GLN A 34 -12.72 -23.89 -29.22
C GLN A 34 -13.03 -23.80 -27.73
N THR A 35 -12.96 -24.90 -26.98
CA THR A 35 -13.41 -24.93 -25.58
C THR A 35 -12.29 -24.78 -24.56
N PHE A 36 -11.10 -25.35 -24.81
CA PHE A 36 -10.00 -25.34 -23.84
C PHE A 36 -8.81 -24.52 -24.32
N TYR A 37 -8.45 -24.61 -25.59
CA TYR A 37 -7.31 -23.88 -26.16
C TYR A 37 -7.73 -22.62 -26.94
N GLY A 38 -8.95 -22.14 -26.72
CA GLY A 38 -9.45 -20.90 -27.33
C GLY A 38 -8.88 -19.64 -26.67
N SER A 39 -8.95 -18.52 -27.38
CA SER A 39 -8.64 -17.17 -26.88
C SER A 39 -9.52 -16.80 -25.69
N SER A 40 -10.83 -17.05 -25.80
CA SER A 40 -11.80 -16.87 -24.73
C SER A 40 -11.43 -17.65 -23.46
N SER A 41 -11.14 -18.96 -23.59
CA SER A 41 -10.76 -19.82 -22.46
C SER A 41 -9.43 -19.42 -21.83
N PHE A 42 -8.53 -18.81 -22.60
CA PHE A 42 -7.27 -18.28 -22.09
C PHE A 42 -7.50 -17.08 -21.16
N VAL A 43 -8.30 -16.10 -21.60
CA VAL A 43 -8.66 -14.94 -20.76
C VAL A 43 -9.50 -15.37 -19.56
N GLU A 44 -10.43 -16.31 -19.74
CA GLU A 44 -11.24 -16.85 -18.66
C GLU A 44 -10.37 -17.46 -17.55
N ARG A 45 -9.38 -18.30 -17.90
CA ARG A 45 -8.45 -18.87 -16.91
C ARG A 45 -7.63 -17.83 -16.16
N TYR A 46 -7.20 -16.76 -16.84
CA TYR A 46 -6.50 -15.66 -16.20
C TYR A 46 -7.39 -15.00 -15.13
N LEU A 47 -8.63 -14.65 -15.50
CA LEU A 47 -9.58 -14.02 -14.59
C LEU A 47 -10.02 -14.95 -13.45
N THR A 48 -10.20 -16.25 -13.72
CA THR A 48 -10.47 -17.25 -12.68
C THR A 48 -9.31 -17.35 -11.70
N ALA A 49 -8.05 -17.33 -12.16
CA ALA A 49 -6.90 -17.34 -11.26
C ALA A 49 -6.90 -16.12 -10.32
N ILE A 50 -7.32 -14.95 -10.80
CA ILE A 50 -7.49 -13.76 -9.94
C ILE A 50 -8.65 -13.95 -8.96
N ALA A 51 -9.79 -14.47 -9.43
CA ALA A 51 -10.97 -14.71 -8.60
C ALA A 51 -10.72 -15.71 -7.46
N GLU A 52 -9.82 -16.68 -7.70
CA GLU A 52 -9.39 -17.69 -6.73
C GLU A 52 -8.16 -17.26 -5.91
N ASP A 53 -7.69 -16.01 -6.07
CA ASP A 53 -6.48 -15.46 -5.44
C ASP A 53 -5.18 -16.28 -5.71
N ASP A 54 -5.17 -17.01 -6.84
CA ASP A 54 -3.99 -17.68 -7.39
C ASP A 54 -3.15 -16.71 -8.23
N ILE A 55 -2.54 -15.77 -7.52
CA ILE A 55 -1.68 -14.73 -8.09
C ILE A 55 -0.43 -15.32 -8.77
N ALA A 56 0.04 -16.48 -8.31
CA ALA A 56 1.16 -17.17 -8.94
C ALA A 56 0.81 -17.65 -10.36
N THR A 57 -0.38 -18.23 -10.53
CA THR A 57 -0.88 -18.61 -11.86
C THR A 57 -1.18 -17.38 -12.73
N ALA A 58 -1.82 -16.36 -12.17
CA ALA A 58 -2.13 -15.13 -12.90
C ALA A 58 -0.84 -14.43 -13.42
N SER A 59 0.17 -14.27 -12.57
CA SER A 59 1.43 -13.59 -12.93
C SER A 59 2.31 -14.36 -13.92
N THR A 60 2.19 -15.69 -13.99
CA THR A 60 2.93 -16.54 -14.93
C THR A 60 2.17 -16.79 -16.24
N THR A 61 0.98 -16.22 -16.39
CA THR A 61 0.21 -16.32 -17.63
C THR A 61 0.97 -15.64 -18.78
N PRO A 62 1.10 -16.28 -19.96
CA PRO A 62 1.84 -15.72 -21.09
C PRO A 62 1.38 -14.30 -21.48
N GLY A 63 2.33 -13.37 -21.59
CA GLY A 63 2.08 -11.96 -21.90
C GLY A 63 1.68 -11.08 -20.71
N VAL A 64 1.62 -11.62 -19.48
CA VAL A 64 1.38 -10.82 -18.27
C VAL A 64 2.65 -10.13 -17.79
N ALA A 65 3.77 -10.84 -17.70
CA ALA A 65 5.02 -10.26 -17.26
C ALA A 65 5.50 -9.17 -18.24
N LEU A 66 5.84 -8.00 -17.71
CA LEU A 66 6.40 -6.88 -18.47
C LEU A 66 7.89 -7.09 -18.70
N ASP A 67 8.35 -6.84 -19.92
CA ASP A 67 9.79 -6.80 -20.23
C ASP A 67 10.42 -5.42 -19.92
N ALA A 68 11.74 -5.31 -20.05
CA ALA A 68 12.46 -4.08 -19.74
C ALA A 68 12.06 -2.90 -20.65
N ALA A 69 11.68 -3.16 -21.90
CA ALA A 69 11.25 -2.11 -22.83
C ALA A 69 9.84 -1.61 -22.47
N GLU A 70 8.95 -2.51 -22.07
CA GLU A 70 7.60 -2.17 -21.58
C GLU A 70 7.66 -1.39 -20.26
N LEU A 71 8.50 -1.81 -19.31
CA LEU A 71 8.73 -1.06 -18.07
C LEU A 71 9.26 0.35 -18.34
N ALA A 72 10.25 0.48 -19.25
CA ALA A 72 10.77 1.78 -19.65
C ALA A 72 9.70 2.66 -20.32
N ALA A 73 8.82 2.08 -21.15
CA ALA A 73 7.71 2.80 -21.77
C ALA A 73 6.69 3.33 -20.74
N LEU A 74 6.53 2.63 -19.61
CA LEU A 74 5.72 3.06 -18.46
C LEU A 74 6.44 4.04 -17.53
N GLY A 75 7.71 4.35 -17.79
CA GLY A 75 8.54 5.20 -16.93
C GLY A 75 8.87 4.54 -15.59
N LEU A 76 8.92 3.20 -15.55
CA LEU A 76 9.23 2.42 -14.37
C LEU A 76 10.71 1.97 -14.37
N PRO A 77 11.34 1.86 -13.20
CA PRO A 77 12.67 1.29 -13.11
C PRO A 77 12.63 -0.23 -13.30
N GLU A 78 13.74 -0.82 -13.76
CA GLU A 78 13.84 -2.28 -13.96
C GLU A 78 13.63 -3.10 -12.67
N ASN A 79 13.89 -2.48 -11.51
CA ASN A 79 13.69 -3.07 -10.19
C ASN A 79 12.35 -2.66 -9.53
N VAL A 80 11.33 -2.30 -10.33
CA VAL A 80 9.99 -2.01 -9.81
C VAL A 80 9.49 -3.15 -8.94
N SER A 81 8.77 -2.81 -7.87
CA SER A 81 8.33 -3.80 -6.88
C SER A 81 7.23 -4.70 -7.44
N THR A 82 7.46 -6.01 -7.36
CA THR A 82 6.46 -7.06 -7.61
C THR A 82 5.90 -7.62 -6.31
N ALA A 83 6.03 -6.90 -5.19
CA ALA A 83 5.63 -7.41 -3.87
C ALA A 83 4.13 -7.71 -3.77
N MET A 84 3.31 -7.04 -4.60
CA MET A 84 1.86 -7.29 -4.72
C MET A 84 1.52 -8.50 -5.61
N PHE A 85 2.50 -9.27 -6.11
CA PHE A 85 2.25 -10.54 -6.81
C PHE A 85 2.22 -11.74 -5.85
N ARG A 86 1.68 -11.53 -4.66
CA ARG A 86 1.51 -12.56 -3.63
C ARG A 86 0.03 -12.75 -3.39
N SER A 87 -0.38 -13.96 -3.00
CA SER A 87 -1.75 -14.19 -2.52
C SER A 87 -2.06 -13.37 -1.27
N ASP A 88 -3.34 -13.27 -0.96
CA ASP A 88 -3.95 -12.53 0.16
C ASP A 88 -3.73 -11.01 0.10
N VAL A 89 -3.53 -10.45 -1.11
CA VAL A 89 -3.42 -8.99 -1.33
C VAL A 89 -4.65 -8.39 -2.00
N ILE A 90 -5.43 -9.24 -2.69
CA ILE A 90 -6.68 -8.85 -3.34
C ILE A 90 -7.78 -8.91 -2.28
N GLU A 91 -8.50 -7.80 -2.12
CA GLU A 91 -9.69 -7.76 -1.27
C GLU A 91 -10.88 -8.38 -1.99
N THR A 92 -11.04 -8.07 -3.29
CA THR A 92 -12.11 -8.63 -4.12
C THR A 92 -11.63 -8.85 -5.55
N GLY A 93 -11.70 -10.10 -6.00
CA GLY A 93 -11.44 -10.49 -7.39
C GLY A 93 -12.69 -10.40 -8.27
N PRO A 94 -12.56 -10.69 -9.57
CA PRO A 94 -13.70 -10.69 -10.51
C PRO A 94 -14.66 -11.85 -10.21
N GLU A 95 -15.92 -11.54 -9.94
CA GLU A 95 -17.00 -12.50 -9.73
C GLU A 95 -17.93 -12.61 -10.96
N ASP A 96 -18.76 -13.65 -11.01
CA ASP A 96 -19.78 -13.84 -12.05
C ASP A 96 -19.23 -13.73 -13.49
N LEU A 97 -18.02 -14.24 -13.68
CA LEU A 97 -17.26 -14.14 -14.92
C LEU A 97 -17.98 -14.79 -16.11
N ARG A 98 -18.04 -14.06 -17.22
CA ARG A 98 -18.52 -14.55 -18.52
C ARG A 98 -17.80 -13.86 -19.67
N ILE A 99 -17.42 -14.63 -20.69
CA ILE A 99 -16.96 -14.06 -21.96
C ILE A 99 -18.19 -13.65 -22.77
N VAL A 100 -18.30 -12.36 -23.10
CA VAL A 100 -19.44 -11.81 -23.85
C VAL A 100 -19.13 -11.64 -25.33
N ARG A 101 -17.84 -11.53 -25.69
CA ARG A 101 -17.42 -11.32 -27.07
C ARG A 101 -15.99 -11.82 -27.33
N ASP A 102 -15.77 -12.39 -28.51
CA ASP A 102 -14.46 -12.75 -29.05
C ASP A 102 -14.44 -12.40 -30.54
N VAL A 103 -13.56 -11.48 -30.94
CA VAL A 103 -13.43 -11.01 -32.33
C VAL A 103 -12.00 -11.21 -32.80
N ALA A 104 -11.83 -11.97 -33.88
CA ALA A 104 -10.56 -12.05 -34.60
C ALA A 104 -10.36 -10.79 -35.45
N ASN A 105 -9.26 -10.08 -35.22
CA ASN A 105 -8.87 -8.89 -35.97
C ASN A 105 -8.06 -9.29 -37.23
N PRO A 106 -7.96 -8.40 -38.24
CA PRO A 106 -7.27 -8.69 -39.50
C PRO A 106 -5.78 -9.01 -39.36
N ASP A 107 -5.15 -8.55 -38.28
CA ASP A 107 -3.74 -8.77 -37.94
C ASP A 107 -3.48 -10.10 -37.20
N GLY A 108 -4.54 -10.86 -36.91
CA GLY A 108 -4.47 -12.12 -36.16
C GLY A 108 -4.53 -11.98 -34.65
N ILE A 109 -4.64 -10.75 -34.12
CA ILE A 109 -4.96 -10.51 -32.70
C ILE A 109 -6.45 -10.78 -32.47
N HIS A 110 -6.80 -11.29 -31.30
CA HIS A 110 -8.18 -11.44 -30.87
C HIS A 110 -8.50 -10.41 -29.78
N SER A 111 -9.61 -9.70 -29.94
CA SER A 111 -10.19 -8.85 -28.91
C SER A 111 -11.26 -9.65 -28.16
N VAL A 112 -10.94 -10.05 -26.93
CA VAL A 112 -11.81 -10.86 -26.06
C VAL A 112 -12.39 -9.96 -24.98
N THR A 113 -13.70 -9.77 -24.99
CA THR A 113 -14.42 -8.98 -23.97
C THR A 113 -15.01 -9.90 -22.91
N ALA A 114 -14.58 -9.72 -21.68
CA ALA A 114 -15.12 -10.37 -20.49
C ALA A 114 -16.04 -9.41 -19.73
N SER A 115 -17.15 -9.92 -19.21
CA SER A 115 -18.01 -9.24 -18.24
C SER A 115 -17.88 -9.97 -16.91
N TYR A 116 -17.70 -9.22 -15.84
CA TYR A 116 -17.58 -9.73 -14.48
C TYR A 116 -18.05 -8.65 -13.50
N ARG A 117 -18.26 -9.03 -12.25
CA ARG A 117 -18.60 -8.11 -11.17
C ARG A 117 -17.37 -7.87 -10.29
N LEU A 118 -17.09 -6.61 -9.98
CA LEU A 118 -16.16 -6.19 -8.93
C LEU A 118 -16.98 -5.44 -7.90
N GLU A 119 -17.00 -5.93 -6.66
CA GLU A 119 -17.88 -5.42 -5.61
C GLU A 119 -19.35 -5.32 -6.12
N ASP A 120 -19.91 -4.12 -6.17
CA ASP A 120 -21.28 -3.86 -6.64
C ASP A 120 -21.37 -3.51 -8.14
N ALA A 121 -20.23 -3.36 -8.83
CA ALA A 121 -20.17 -2.91 -10.21
C ALA A 121 -20.00 -4.06 -11.21
N ILE A 122 -20.86 -4.11 -12.23
CA ILE A 122 -20.65 -4.99 -13.40
C ILE A 122 -19.77 -4.24 -14.40
N VAL A 123 -18.59 -4.80 -14.67
CA VAL A 123 -17.58 -4.23 -15.55
C VAL A 123 -17.43 -5.10 -16.80
N GLU A 124 -17.17 -4.47 -17.94
CA GLU A 124 -16.74 -5.15 -19.15
C GLU A 124 -15.33 -4.69 -19.53
N THR A 125 -14.42 -5.63 -19.72
CA THR A 125 -13.04 -5.34 -20.12
C THR A 125 -12.66 -6.15 -21.33
N THR A 126 -12.00 -5.49 -22.29
CA THR A 126 -11.50 -6.14 -23.50
C THR A 126 -10.00 -6.38 -23.38
N PHE A 127 -9.60 -7.62 -23.57
CA PHE A 127 -8.22 -8.07 -23.59
C PHE A 127 -7.79 -8.36 -25.03
N GLU A 128 -6.60 -7.91 -25.39
CA GLU A 128 -5.99 -8.24 -26.68
C GLU A 128 -5.04 -9.43 -26.51
N VAL A 129 -5.32 -10.51 -27.23
CA VAL A 129 -4.53 -11.74 -27.17
C VAL A 129 -4.06 -12.14 -28.56
N ARG A 130 -2.84 -12.67 -28.67
CA ARG A 130 -2.27 -13.10 -29.94
C ARG A 130 -1.89 -14.58 -29.89
N PRO A 131 -1.96 -15.29 -31.04
CA PRO A 131 -1.62 -16.70 -31.09
C PRO A 131 -0.12 -16.91 -30.96
N LEU A 132 0.24 -17.94 -30.19
CA LEU A 132 1.59 -18.49 -30.10
C LEU A 132 1.75 -19.72 -30.99
N ALA A 133 2.98 -20.18 -31.16
CA ALA A 133 3.27 -21.45 -31.82
C ALA A 133 2.45 -22.60 -31.19
N PRO A 134 1.62 -23.31 -31.98
CA PRO A 134 0.74 -24.35 -31.46
C PRO A 134 1.51 -25.50 -30.81
N LEU A 135 0.99 -26.03 -29.71
CA LEU A 135 1.55 -27.22 -29.08
C LEU A 135 1.32 -28.44 -29.99
N TYR A 136 2.40 -29.17 -30.27
CA TYR A 136 2.43 -30.28 -31.24
C TYR A 136 1.93 -29.92 -32.64
N GLY A 137 1.91 -28.62 -32.98
CA GLY A 137 1.38 -28.13 -34.26
C GLY A 137 -0.15 -28.20 -34.40
N LEU A 138 -0.89 -28.55 -33.34
CA LEU A 138 -2.33 -28.79 -33.41
C LEU A 138 -3.13 -28.00 -32.35
N LEU A 139 -2.60 -27.86 -31.14
CA LEU A 139 -3.32 -27.22 -30.04
C LEU A 139 -2.95 -25.75 -29.97
N ASN A 140 -3.95 -24.89 -30.03
CA ASN A 140 -3.75 -23.45 -29.99
C ASN A 140 -3.10 -23.02 -28.67
N ARG A 141 -2.31 -21.96 -28.74
CA ARG A 141 -1.71 -21.31 -27.58
C ARG A 141 -1.86 -19.81 -27.76
N TRP A 142 -2.00 -19.11 -26.65
CA TRP A 142 -2.27 -17.68 -26.63
C TRP A 142 -1.37 -17.01 -25.61
N GLU A 143 -1.12 -15.73 -25.84
CA GLU A 143 -0.55 -14.80 -24.88
C GLU A 143 -1.26 -13.47 -25.00
N PHE A 144 -1.20 -12.66 -23.94
CA PHE A 144 -1.61 -11.27 -24.04
C PHE A 144 -0.71 -10.51 -25.02
N ALA A 145 -1.32 -9.80 -25.96
CA ALA A 145 -0.63 -8.89 -26.86
C ALA A 145 -0.28 -7.57 -26.16
N VAL A 146 -1.12 -7.17 -25.19
CA VAL A 146 -0.93 -6.06 -24.27
C VAL A 146 -1.04 -6.60 -22.86
N SER A 147 -0.01 -6.42 -22.04
CA SER A 147 -0.03 -6.93 -20.66
C SER A 147 -1.20 -6.32 -19.86
N PRO A 148 -1.98 -7.14 -19.13
CA PRO A 148 -3.04 -6.66 -18.25
C PRO A 148 -2.51 -6.09 -16.93
N ILE A 149 -1.20 -6.10 -16.66
CA ILE A 149 -0.63 -5.57 -15.41
C ILE A 149 -0.96 -4.09 -15.27
N ALA A 150 -1.37 -3.71 -14.06
CA ALA A 150 -1.57 -2.34 -13.67
C ALA A 150 -0.40 -1.83 -12.82
N VAL A 151 -0.27 -0.51 -12.77
CA VAL A 151 0.72 0.18 -11.94
C VAL A 151 -0.01 0.96 -10.86
N VAL A 152 0.31 0.68 -9.59
CA VAL A 152 -0.22 1.43 -8.45
C VAL A 152 0.89 2.28 -7.84
N ASP A 153 0.78 3.59 -7.95
CA ASP A 153 1.64 4.53 -7.24
C ASP A 153 1.13 4.69 -5.81
N VAL A 154 1.80 4.02 -4.86
CA VAL A 154 1.44 4.07 -3.44
C VAL A 154 2.17 5.23 -2.78
N THR A 155 1.42 6.18 -2.24
CA THR A 155 1.91 7.27 -1.39
C THR A 155 1.68 6.87 0.06
N ALA A 156 2.75 6.48 0.76
CA ALA A 156 2.72 6.25 2.20
C ALA A 156 3.11 7.56 2.91
N ALA A 157 2.09 8.28 3.41
CA ALA A 157 2.25 9.57 4.07
C ALA A 157 2.42 9.37 5.58
N HIS A 158 3.40 10.08 6.14
CA HIS A 158 3.73 10.14 7.58
C HIS A 158 4.16 8.81 8.22
N ASN A 159 4.21 7.73 7.43
CA ASN A 159 4.77 6.43 7.78
C ASN A 159 5.19 5.72 6.48
N PRO A 160 6.41 5.18 6.39
CA PRO A 160 6.86 4.50 5.17
C PRO A 160 6.23 3.12 4.95
N LEU A 161 5.58 2.56 6.00
CA LEU A 161 4.91 1.27 5.93
C LEU A 161 3.44 1.45 5.58
N PHE A 162 2.93 0.53 4.77
CA PHE A 162 1.51 0.36 4.52
C PHE A 162 1.15 -1.12 4.46
N THR A 163 -0.13 -1.41 4.58
CA THR A 163 -0.72 -2.73 4.48
C THR A 163 -1.56 -2.80 3.21
N VAL A 164 -1.47 -3.92 2.49
CA VAL A 164 -2.35 -4.27 1.37
C VAL A 164 -2.78 -5.72 1.54
N GLY A 165 -4.08 -5.94 1.72
CA GLY A 165 -4.61 -7.23 2.22
C GLY A 165 -3.89 -7.67 3.49
N SER A 166 -3.27 -8.86 3.47
CA SER A 166 -2.51 -9.41 4.61
C SER A 166 -1.05 -8.94 4.71
N LEU A 167 -0.54 -8.22 3.71
CA LEU A 167 0.87 -7.88 3.62
C LEU A 167 1.17 -6.48 4.13
N THR A 168 2.18 -6.36 4.97
CA THR A 168 2.81 -5.07 5.28
C THR A 168 4.06 -4.88 4.42
N LEU A 169 4.12 -3.76 3.69
CA LEU A 169 5.19 -3.41 2.78
C LEU A 169 5.84 -2.08 3.20
N ASP A 170 7.14 -1.92 2.88
CA ASP A 170 7.88 -0.68 3.08
C ASP A 170 8.11 0.00 1.71
N THR A 171 7.59 1.22 1.55
CA THR A 171 7.77 2.03 0.34
C THR A 171 9.23 2.42 0.08
N ARG A 172 10.12 2.26 1.05
CA ARG A 172 11.54 2.58 0.92
C ARG A 172 12.38 1.40 0.45
N ALA A 173 11.80 0.21 0.28
CA ALA A 173 12.56 -1.03 0.02
C ALA A 173 13.50 -0.95 -1.21
N THR A 174 13.17 -0.13 -2.20
CA THR A 174 13.97 0.08 -3.42
C THR A 174 14.77 1.39 -3.41
N LYS A 175 14.68 2.18 -2.33
CA LYS A 175 15.32 3.51 -2.20
C LYS A 175 16.62 3.44 -1.41
N ALA A 176 17.47 4.45 -1.58
CA ALA A 176 18.74 4.56 -0.87
C ALA A 176 19.11 6.02 -0.57
N GLY A 177 20.05 6.22 0.35
CA GLY A 177 20.59 7.54 0.67
C GLY A 177 19.54 8.48 1.28
N GLU A 178 19.53 9.74 0.82
CA GLU A 178 18.68 10.80 1.37
C GLU A 178 17.17 10.56 1.14
N GLU A 179 16.80 9.76 0.14
CA GLU A 179 15.40 9.41 -0.15
C GLU A 179 14.73 8.68 1.02
N LEU A 180 15.51 7.97 1.85
CA LEU A 180 14.99 7.24 3.01
C LEU A 180 14.49 8.17 4.13
N ALA A 181 14.92 9.44 4.12
CA ALA A 181 14.59 10.41 5.16
C ALA A 181 13.26 11.14 4.92
N ALA A 182 12.68 11.04 3.72
CA ALA A 182 11.41 11.70 3.43
C ALA A 182 10.28 11.11 4.28
N PHE A 183 9.50 11.99 4.90
CA PHE A 183 8.38 11.60 5.77
C PHE A 183 7.18 11.09 4.99
N THR A 184 7.05 11.53 3.74
CA THR A 184 6.13 10.95 2.75
C THR A 184 6.94 10.22 1.69
N GLN A 185 6.53 8.99 1.39
CA GLN A 185 7.21 8.11 0.45
C GLN A 185 6.27 7.71 -0.67
N VAL A 186 6.71 7.87 -1.92
CA VAL A 186 5.96 7.42 -3.10
C VAL A 186 6.75 6.33 -3.82
N THR A 187 6.12 5.19 -4.11
CA THR A 187 6.75 4.08 -4.81
C THR A 187 5.74 3.36 -5.71
N PRO A 188 6.10 3.06 -6.97
CA PRO A 188 5.24 2.27 -7.86
C PRO A 188 5.32 0.77 -7.54
N TYR A 189 4.18 0.10 -7.60
CA TYR A 189 4.03 -1.34 -7.47
C TYR A 189 3.30 -1.91 -8.69
N LEU A 190 3.72 -3.07 -9.17
CA LEU A 190 2.96 -3.81 -10.18
C LEU A 190 1.84 -4.60 -9.50
N ALA A 191 0.63 -4.50 -10.04
CA ALA A 191 -0.57 -5.14 -9.52
C ALA A 191 -1.24 -5.99 -10.60
N ILE A 192 -1.80 -7.14 -10.18
CA ILE A 192 -2.64 -7.97 -11.03
C ILE A 192 -4.01 -7.30 -11.17
N ALA A 193 -4.57 -7.29 -12.37
CA ALA A 193 -5.83 -6.63 -12.65
C ALA A 193 -6.67 -7.48 -13.61
N PRO A 194 -8.00 -7.45 -13.52
CA PRO A 194 -8.83 -6.58 -12.70
C PRO A 194 -8.99 -7.09 -11.27
N ALA A 195 -8.90 -6.22 -10.27
CA ALA A 195 -9.13 -6.56 -8.86
C ALA A 195 -9.34 -5.30 -8.01
N VAL A 196 -9.95 -5.46 -6.83
CA VAL A 196 -9.98 -4.43 -5.79
C VAL A 196 -8.94 -4.75 -4.73
N TYR A 197 -8.16 -3.73 -4.38
CA TYR A 197 -7.14 -3.79 -3.33
C TYR A 197 -7.54 -2.86 -2.19
N GLU A 198 -7.42 -3.32 -0.95
CA GLU A 198 -7.57 -2.44 0.21
C GLU A 198 -6.19 -2.04 0.73
N PHE A 199 -5.93 -0.74 0.80
CA PHE A 199 -4.71 -0.17 1.35
C PHE A 199 -4.98 0.47 2.71
N GLY A 200 -4.17 0.17 3.71
CA GLY A 200 -4.33 0.76 5.04
C GLY A 200 -3.04 0.70 5.85
N TYR A 201 -3.11 1.00 7.14
CA TYR A 201 -2.02 0.72 8.06
C TYR A 201 -2.54 0.77 9.49
N THR A 202 -2.10 -0.15 10.34
CA THR A 202 -2.48 -0.12 11.76
C THR A 202 -1.32 -0.58 12.62
N SER A 203 -1.07 0.17 13.69
CA SER A 203 -0.10 -0.13 14.73
C SER A 203 -0.59 0.47 16.05
N THR A 204 0.16 0.24 17.14
CA THR A 204 -0.17 0.87 18.43
C THR A 204 -0.08 2.40 18.38
N LEU A 205 0.78 2.97 17.54
CA LEU A 205 1.09 4.41 17.54
C LEU A 205 0.47 5.17 16.36
N LEU A 206 0.25 4.48 15.24
CA LEU A 206 -0.23 5.06 14.00
C LEU A 206 -1.34 4.21 13.40
N GLU A 207 -2.29 4.88 12.77
CA GLU A 207 -3.42 4.26 12.07
C GLU A 207 -3.73 5.07 10.82
N ALA A 208 -3.99 4.39 9.70
CA ALA A 208 -4.48 4.97 8.46
C ALA A 208 -5.85 4.38 8.15
N VAL A 209 -6.77 5.24 7.70
CA VAL A 209 -8.09 4.80 7.25
C VAL A 209 -7.93 3.90 6.02
N PRO A 210 -8.52 2.69 5.99
CA PRO A 210 -8.46 1.82 4.82
C PRO A 210 -9.08 2.47 3.58
N VAL A 211 -8.44 2.28 2.43
CA VAL A 211 -8.84 2.81 1.13
C VAL A 211 -8.94 1.64 0.15
N ALA A 212 -10.17 1.32 -0.26
CA ALA A 212 -10.43 0.39 -1.36
C ALA A 212 -10.10 1.05 -2.70
N LEU A 213 -9.34 0.35 -3.54
CA LEU A 213 -8.89 0.80 -4.85
C LEU A 213 -9.25 -0.25 -5.90
N PRO A 214 -10.28 -0.01 -6.74
CA PRO A 214 -10.50 -0.82 -7.93
C PRO A 214 -9.40 -0.54 -8.96
N VAL A 215 -8.72 -1.59 -9.40
CA VAL A 215 -7.62 -1.53 -10.35
C VAL A 215 -8.02 -2.19 -11.65
N GLU A 216 -7.98 -1.42 -12.73
CA GLU A 216 -8.33 -1.87 -14.09
C GLU A 216 -7.08 -2.34 -14.85
N PRO A 217 -7.20 -3.31 -15.79
CA PRO A 217 -6.07 -3.81 -16.56
C PRO A 217 -5.36 -2.73 -17.38
N ALA A 218 -4.03 -2.81 -17.44
CA ALA A 218 -3.18 -1.89 -18.20
C ALA A 218 -3.36 -0.40 -17.83
N THR A 219 -3.77 -0.11 -16.59
CA THR A 219 -3.92 1.27 -16.09
C THR A 219 -2.82 1.64 -15.09
N ARG A 220 -2.67 2.95 -14.85
CA ARG A 220 -1.83 3.51 -13.80
C ARG A 220 -2.67 4.38 -12.88
N THR A 221 -2.71 4.02 -11.61
CA THR A 221 -3.56 4.67 -10.60
C THR A 221 -2.74 4.98 -9.36
N ALA A 222 -3.13 6.01 -8.60
CA ALA A 222 -2.47 6.39 -7.37
C ALA A 222 -3.38 6.17 -6.16
N VAL A 223 -2.77 5.81 -5.02
CA VAL A 223 -3.45 5.70 -3.72
C VAL A 223 -2.59 6.34 -2.64
N THR A 224 -3.25 6.96 -1.66
CA THR A 224 -2.56 7.56 -0.50
C THR A 224 -2.99 6.82 0.77
N VAL A 225 -2.01 6.34 1.52
CA VAL A 225 -2.16 5.77 2.85
C VAL A 225 -1.61 6.80 3.84
N ASP A 226 -2.51 7.52 4.50
CA ASP A 226 -2.15 8.59 5.43
C ASP A 226 -2.21 8.10 6.88
N ALA A 227 -1.02 7.89 7.47
CA ALA A 227 -0.90 7.37 8.82
C ALA A 227 -0.96 8.50 9.86
N MET A 228 -2.00 8.48 10.69
CA MET A 228 -2.26 9.48 11.72
C MET A 228 -1.94 8.96 13.13
N PRO A 229 -1.56 9.84 14.07
CA PRO A 229 -1.32 9.48 15.47
C PRO A 229 -2.55 8.89 16.13
N THR A 230 -2.39 7.74 16.78
CA THR A 230 -3.44 7.17 17.64
C THR A 230 -3.51 7.89 18.98
N ALA A 231 -4.60 7.69 19.72
CA ALA A 231 -4.72 8.18 21.09
C ALA A 231 -3.57 7.70 21.98
N THR A 232 -3.14 6.44 21.83
CA THR A 232 -2.01 5.89 22.59
C THR A 232 -0.68 6.59 22.27
N PHE A 233 -0.46 7.04 21.03
CA PHE A 233 0.73 7.82 20.72
C PHE A 233 0.69 9.18 21.42
N VAL A 234 -0.44 9.88 21.34
CA VAL A 234 -0.65 11.16 22.03
C VAL A 234 -0.44 11.01 23.55
N GLU A 235 -1.01 9.99 24.17
CA GLU A 235 -0.85 9.70 25.62
C GLU A 235 0.60 9.45 26.01
N ARG A 236 1.37 8.70 25.21
CA ARG A 236 2.79 8.46 25.50
C ARG A 236 3.64 9.71 25.35
N VAL A 237 3.30 10.59 24.41
CA VAL A 237 3.95 11.90 24.29
C VAL A 237 3.57 12.79 25.47
N GLN A 238 2.29 12.81 25.86
CA GLN A 238 1.79 13.52 27.05
C GLN A 238 2.56 13.12 28.31
N SER A 239 2.69 11.82 28.59
CA SER A 239 3.43 11.34 29.76
C SER A 239 4.89 11.80 29.76
N LYS A 240 5.55 11.83 28.60
CA LYS A 240 6.93 12.33 28.49
C LYS A 240 7.03 13.84 28.70
N VAL A 241 6.05 14.61 28.22
CA VAL A 241 5.95 16.06 28.46
C VAL A 241 5.70 16.33 29.93
N ASP A 242 4.78 15.62 30.56
CA ASP A 242 4.46 15.74 31.98
C ASP A 242 5.69 15.43 32.86
N ASP A 243 6.40 14.35 32.57
CA ASP A 243 7.63 13.97 33.28
C ASP A 243 8.73 15.03 33.13
N TYR A 244 8.88 15.60 31.93
CA TYR A 244 9.85 16.67 31.66
C TYR A 244 9.50 17.95 32.43
N LEU A 245 8.23 18.38 32.40
CA LEU A 245 7.77 19.56 33.15
C LEU A 245 7.88 19.33 34.66
N LEU A 246 7.60 18.12 35.14
CA LEU A 246 7.80 17.76 36.54
C LEU A 246 9.28 17.89 36.95
N GLN A 247 10.21 17.42 36.12
CA GLN A 247 11.64 17.60 36.37
C GLN A 247 12.03 19.09 36.43
N CYS A 248 11.45 19.93 35.58
CA CYS A 248 11.62 21.38 35.64
C CYS A 248 11.21 21.96 37.01
N THR A 249 10.09 21.50 37.57
CA THR A 249 9.61 22.00 38.88
C THR A 249 10.51 21.63 40.06
N THR A 250 11.41 20.65 39.90
CA THR A 250 12.34 20.25 40.97
C THR A 250 13.58 21.14 41.09
N GLN A 251 13.78 22.07 40.15
CA GLN A 251 14.92 22.99 40.16
C GLN A 251 14.60 24.22 41.05
N PRO A 252 15.34 24.44 42.16
CA PRO A 252 15.06 25.53 43.10
C PRO A 252 15.66 26.86 42.63
N VAL A 253 15.28 27.32 41.44
CA VAL A 253 15.77 28.57 40.82
C VAL A 253 14.63 29.32 40.13
N LEU A 254 14.76 30.65 40.01
CA LEU A 254 13.74 31.48 39.33
C LEU A 254 13.63 31.21 37.82
N GLN A 255 14.70 30.71 37.20
CA GLN A 255 14.75 30.37 35.78
C GLN A 255 15.35 28.97 35.62
N PRO A 256 14.53 27.91 35.74
CA PRO A 256 15.00 26.54 35.58
C PRO A 256 15.66 26.32 34.22
N ALA A 257 16.83 25.67 34.23
CA ALA A 257 17.62 25.48 33.03
C ALA A 257 16.92 24.49 32.09
N GLY A 258 16.75 24.90 30.84
CA GLY A 258 16.13 24.08 29.80
C GLY A 258 14.64 23.84 30.03
N CYS A 259 13.94 24.78 30.67
CA CYS A 259 12.50 24.73 30.94
C CYS A 259 11.77 25.92 30.28
N PRO A 260 10.50 25.77 29.91
CA PRO A 260 9.77 26.77 29.14
C PRO A 260 9.22 27.94 29.97
N PHE A 261 9.42 27.93 31.29
CA PHE A 261 8.92 28.95 32.22
C PHE A 261 10.03 29.47 33.12
N GLY A 262 9.83 30.69 33.62
CA GLY A 262 10.71 31.37 34.57
C GLY A 262 10.13 32.73 34.95
N ILE A 263 10.69 33.34 35.98
CA ILE A 263 10.27 34.67 36.43
C ILE A 263 11.49 35.55 36.72
N GLU A 264 11.34 36.86 36.53
CA GLU A 264 12.27 37.88 37.01
C GLU A 264 11.62 38.60 38.19
N ILE A 265 12.35 38.74 39.29
CA ILE A 265 11.91 39.40 40.52
C ILE A 265 12.91 40.51 40.83
N ASP A 266 12.42 41.74 40.96
CA ASP A 266 13.25 42.91 41.29
C ASP A 266 13.67 42.93 42.77
N ASP A 267 12.81 42.41 43.64
CA ASP A 267 13.05 42.32 45.08
C ASP A 267 14.07 41.24 45.47
N ARG A 268 14.57 41.32 46.70
CA ARG A 268 15.56 40.34 47.18
C ARG A 268 14.88 39.01 47.49
N VAL A 269 15.25 37.97 46.74
CA VAL A 269 14.86 36.59 47.06
C VAL A 269 15.53 36.11 48.36
N VAL A 270 14.74 35.62 49.30
CA VAL A 270 15.22 35.18 50.63
C VAL A 270 15.00 33.69 50.89
N SER A 271 14.11 33.02 50.14
CA SER A 271 13.94 31.56 50.18
C SER A 271 14.32 30.89 48.85
N GLU A 272 14.43 29.56 48.86
CA GLU A 272 14.46 28.79 47.62
C GLU A 272 13.09 28.86 46.92
N PRO A 273 13.03 29.13 45.60
CA PRO A 273 11.79 29.10 44.86
C PRO A 273 11.22 27.69 44.72
N VAL A 274 9.91 27.54 44.90
CA VAL A 274 9.19 26.29 44.70
C VAL A 274 8.30 26.43 43.48
N TRP A 275 8.54 25.59 42.48
CA TRP A 275 7.71 25.51 41.28
C TRP A 275 6.71 24.35 41.39
N THR A 276 5.52 24.56 40.85
CA THR A 276 4.50 23.52 40.67
C THR A 276 3.78 23.72 39.35
N MET A 277 3.15 22.66 38.84
CA MET A 277 2.33 22.75 37.62
C MET A 277 0.87 22.96 38.00
N VAL A 278 0.27 24.06 37.52
CA VAL A 278 -1.18 24.31 37.65
C VAL A 278 -1.93 23.56 36.56
N SER A 279 -1.45 23.68 35.32
CA SER A 279 -1.99 22.96 34.18
C SER A 279 -0.89 22.63 33.17
N ASN A 280 -0.80 21.36 32.79
CA ASN A 280 0.08 20.94 31.71
C ASN A 280 -0.55 21.24 30.35
N PRO A 281 0.26 21.58 29.33
CA PRO A 281 -0.25 21.79 27.98
C PRO A 281 -0.78 20.45 27.43
N PRO A 282 -2.03 20.39 26.96
CA PRO A 282 -2.56 19.17 26.35
C PRO A 282 -1.84 18.89 25.02
N VAL A 283 -1.29 17.69 24.88
CA VAL A 283 -0.62 17.27 23.66
C VAL A 283 -1.64 17.03 22.56
N THR A 284 -1.40 17.67 21.42
CA THR A 284 -2.05 17.34 20.15
C THR A 284 -0.94 17.11 19.12
N LEU A 285 -1.12 16.10 18.26
CA LEU A 285 -0.14 15.77 17.22
C LEU A 285 -0.81 15.91 15.86
N ILE A 286 -0.24 16.78 15.03
CA ILE A 286 -0.61 16.95 13.63
C ILE A 286 0.56 16.52 12.75
N ALA A 287 0.27 16.09 11.53
CA ALA A 287 1.33 15.79 10.58
C ALA A 287 2.01 17.08 10.09
N GLY A 288 3.32 17.19 10.30
CA GLY A 288 4.17 18.22 9.71
C GLY A 288 4.91 17.71 8.47
N GLU A 289 5.88 18.48 7.99
CA GLU A 289 6.64 18.13 6.78
C GLU A 289 7.62 16.97 6.99
N THR A 290 8.19 16.85 8.20
CA THR A 290 9.26 15.88 8.49
C THR A 290 9.00 15.01 9.71
N ALA A 291 8.02 15.36 10.54
CA ALA A 291 7.64 14.64 11.75
C ALA A 291 6.21 15.02 12.15
N PHE A 292 5.66 14.35 13.16
CA PHE A 292 4.46 14.82 13.83
C PHE A 292 4.81 16.01 14.71
N GLU A 293 3.94 17.02 14.76
CA GLU A 293 4.19 18.26 15.46
C GLU A 293 3.06 18.57 16.43
N MET A 294 3.43 19.13 17.56
CA MET A 294 2.52 19.80 18.47
C MET A 294 2.69 21.30 18.26
N PRO A 295 1.63 22.02 17.85
CA PRO A 295 1.69 23.48 17.76
C PRO A 295 1.94 24.09 19.14
N PRO A 296 2.37 25.37 19.23
CA PRO A 296 2.53 26.04 20.51
C PRO A 296 1.24 26.00 21.33
N THR A 297 1.27 25.25 22.44
CA THR A 297 0.14 25.06 23.35
C THR A 297 0.49 25.59 24.72
N GLU A 298 -0.47 26.25 25.34
CA GLU A 298 -0.30 26.91 26.64
C GLU A 298 -0.32 25.92 27.81
N GLY A 299 0.60 26.12 28.74
CA GLY A 299 0.62 25.53 30.07
C GLY A 299 0.83 26.62 31.12
N VAL A 300 0.60 26.29 32.39
CA VAL A 300 0.72 27.24 33.51
C VAL A 300 1.52 26.59 34.63
N ALA A 301 2.64 27.23 34.97
CA ALA A 301 3.46 26.90 36.14
C ALA A 301 3.20 27.92 37.25
N HIS A 302 3.29 27.51 38.49
CA HIS A 302 3.11 28.37 39.66
C HIS A 302 4.41 28.41 40.46
N ILE A 303 4.85 29.62 40.80
CA ILE A 303 6.01 29.86 41.65
C ILE A 303 5.58 30.43 43.00
N SER A 304 6.14 29.84 44.05
CA SER A 304 6.04 30.29 45.43
C SER A 304 7.45 30.59 45.96
N VAL A 305 7.71 31.84 46.35
CA VAL A 305 9.03 32.26 46.87
C VAL A 305 8.90 33.42 47.85
N GLU A 306 9.66 33.38 48.94
CA GLU A 306 9.72 34.49 49.89
C GLU A 306 10.66 35.58 49.36
N VAL A 307 10.19 36.82 49.38
CA VAL A 307 10.91 38.00 48.91
C VAL A 307 10.94 39.08 49.99
N GLN A 308 12.00 39.87 49.99
CA GLN A 308 12.15 41.07 50.80
C GLN A 308 12.14 42.29 49.88
N SER A 309 11.17 43.18 50.11
CA SER A 309 11.05 44.44 49.40
C SER A 309 12.31 45.29 49.55
N LEU A 310 12.88 45.75 48.43
CA LEU A 310 14.04 46.63 48.43
C LEU A 310 13.69 48.07 48.84
N PHE A 311 12.41 48.44 48.86
CA PHE A 311 11.96 49.79 49.17
C PHE A 311 11.76 50.02 50.67
N ASP A 312 11.09 49.11 51.36
CA ASP A 312 10.70 49.24 52.78
C ASP A 312 11.22 48.10 53.67
N GLY A 313 11.80 47.04 53.09
CA GLY A 313 12.39 45.92 53.82
C GLY A 313 11.38 44.89 54.34
N GLU A 314 10.10 44.99 53.98
CA GLU A 314 9.06 44.04 54.37
C GLU A 314 9.26 42.67 53.68
N PHE A 315 8.94 41.59 54.40
CA PHE A 315 8.99 40.22 53.90
C PHE A 315 7.60 39.78 53.46
N SER A 316 7.48 39.17 52.28
CA SER A 316 6.22 38.63 51.78
C SER A 316 6.44 37.35 50.97
N GLN A 317 5.39 36.52 50.87
CA GLN A 317 5.36 35.35 49.99
C GLN A 317 4.85 35.79 48.62
N LEU A 318 5.70 35.71 47.60
CA LEU A 318 5.32 35.92 46.21
C LEU A 318 4.75 34.62 45.66
N GLU A 319 3.51 34.69 45.17
CA GLU A 319 2.78 33.59 44.53
C GLU A 319 2.33 34.06 43.14
N VAL A 320 2.85 33.44 42.08
CA VAL A 320 2.57 33.88 40.69
C VAL A 320 2.36 32.70 39.77
N ASP A 321 1.28 32.77 38.98
CA ASP A 321 1.03 31.88 37.85
C ASP A 321 1.72 32.44 36.61
N GLN A 322 2.64 31.65 36.05
CA GLN A 322 3.41 31.94 34.85
C GLN A 322 2.91 31.09 33.69
N PRO A 323 2.18 31.68 32.72
CA PRO A 323 1.84 30.98 31.49
C PRO A 323 3.08 30.81 30.61
N PHE A 324 3.16 29.68 29.92
CA PHE A 324 4.20 29.40 28.95
C PHE A 324 3.61 28.66 27.75
N LEU A 325 4.33 28.70 26.63
CA LEU A 325 4.00 27.93 25.44
C LEU A 325 4.99 26.79 25.27
N LEU A 326 4.49 25.62 24.90
CA LEU A 326 5.31 24.47 24.55
C LEU A 326 4.95 24.00 23.14
N ALA A 327 5.95 23.86 22.30
CA ALA A 327 5.86 23.23 20.99
C ALA A 327 6.89 22.10 20.90
N LEU A 328 6.57 21.05 20.16
CA LEU A 328 7.47 19.92 19.97
C LEU A 328 7.26 19.21 18.64
N THR A 329 8.26 18.44 18.24
CA THR A 329 8.15 17.39 17.23
C THR A 329 8.27 16.02 17.87
N ALA A 330 7.44 15.09 17.42
CA ALA A 330 7.45 13.69 17.81
C ALA A 330 7.73 12.80 16.60
N GLY A 331 8.68 11.88 16.74
CA GLY A 331 9.02 10.88 15.74
C GLY A 331 9.09 9.49 16.35
N ILE A 332 8.92 8.47 15.52
CA ILE A 332 9.03 7.06 15.92
C ILE A 332 10.38 6.54 15.44
N ARG A 333 11.19 6.03 16.35
CA ARG A 333 12.47 5.40 16.02
C ARG A 333 12.26 3.97 15.49
N PRO A 334 13.26 3.38 14.80
CA PRO A 334 13.18 2.01 14.30
C PRO A 334 12.91 0.94 15.38
N ASP A 335 13.27 1.21 16.64
CA ASP A 335 13.00 0.33 17.78
C ASP A 335 11.60 0.50 18.38
N GLY A 336 10.76 1.36 17.78
CA GLY A 336 9.42 1.69 18.27
C GLY A 336 9.41 2.68 19.45
N SER A 337 10.58 3.20 19.86
CA SER A 337 10.66 4.25 20.87
C SER A 337 10.26 5.61 20.30
N ILE A 338 9.64 6.44 21.13
CA ILE A 338 9.24 7.80 20.75
C ILE A 338 10.41 8.75 20.98
N ALA A 339 10.81 9.46 19.94
CA ALA A 339 11.71 10.61 20.00
C ALA A 339 10.88 11.89 20.10
N ILE A 340 11.19 12.73 21.09
CA ILE A 340 10.59 14.06 21.23
C ILE A 340 11.72 15.07 21.16
N GLN A 341 11.49 16.15 20.43
CA GLN A 341 12.36 17.31 20.39
C GLN A 341 11.52 18.57 20.58
N LEU A 342 11.87 19.37 21.58
CA LEU A 342 11.20 20.64 21.85
C LEU A 342 11.61 21.67 20.78
N LYS A 343 10.66 22.56 20.44
CA LYS A 343 10.87 23.69 19.52
C LYS A 343 10.95 25.01 20.30
#